data_AF-Q28RY8-F1
#
_entry.id   AF-Q28RY8-F1
#
_cell.length_a   1.000
_cell.length_b   1.000
_cell.length_c   1.000
_cell.angle_alpha   90.00
_cell.angle_beta   90.00
_cell.angle_gamma   90.00
#
_symmetry.space_group_name_H-M   'P 1'
#
loop_
_entity.id
_entity.type
_entity.pdbx_description
1 polymer ?
#
loop_
_entity_poly.entity_id
_entity_poly.type
_entity_poly.pdbx_seq_one_letter_code
_entity_poly.pdbx_strand_id
1 'polypeptide(L)'
;MADTVDLSIQSVASQDVLLPSQTLRLPVEVGRFGADNTGRVSAGDGQIVQFGAGFGTLSRQHMTVTQAPDGALVVTDLSSNGVVQISQTGAVSLGRGGTVRMAPGAMGVFETVGLRVTVTAPKVAQVTTIGQPLHLVYDSASTGRLKALDLDGVSIALVAEGAEVLMRRRPGIARAALQTLRSEGARCLVMVGPDGAGGIVAIGGAGGEVSHNRRMLEVDEAVPMDHLDTVDIRGQLLRIMSAEDGKGLSCTNPACRQLNPYLPGENCRYCGQRLGDGTSYWVHS
;
A
#
# COMPACT_ATOMS: atom_id res chain seq x y z
N MET A 1 5.27 -6.93 3.64
CA MET A 1 5.29 -5.69 4.44
C MET A 1 6.01 -4.63 3.63
N ALA A 2 5.66 -3.36 3.76
CA ALA A 2 6.46 -2.32 3.10
C ALA A 2 7.79 -2.23 3.85
N ASP A 3 8.83 -2.86 3.31
CA ASP A 3 10.18 -2.90 3.89
C ASP A 3 11.01 -1.66 3.49
N THR A 4 10.34 -0.61 3.04
CA THR A 4 10.96 0.62 2.53
C THR A 4 10.41 1.86 3.22
N VAL A 5 11.18 2.94 3.13
CA VAL A 5 10.82 4.28 3.61
C VAL A 5 11.36 5.32 2.65
N ASP A 6 10.64 6.41 2.44
CA ASP A 6 11.19 7.56 1.72
C ASP A 6 11.84 8.53 2.71
N LEU A 7 13.09 8.90 2.44
CA LEU A 7 13.87 9.80 3.29
C LEU A 7 14.53 10.90 2.47
N SER A 8 14.48 12.14 2.97
CA SER A 8 15.23 13.28 2.43
C SER A 8 15.90 14.07 3.56
N ILE A 9 17.01 14.76 3.22
CA ILE A 9 17.79 15.56 4.16
C ILE A 9 18.07 16.94 3.58
N GLN A 10 17.82 17.97 4.37
CA GLN A 10 18.12 19.36 4.06
C GLN A 10 18.99 19.99 5.14
N SER A 11 19.82 20.94 4.75
CA SER A 11 20.52 21.84 5.67
C SER A 11 19.52 22.83 6.26
N VAL A 12 19.46 22.97 7.59
CA VAL A 12 18.62 23.97 8.25
C VAL A 12 19.16 25.38 8.02
N ALA A 13 20.49 25.53 8.01
CA ALA A 13 21.13 26.84 7.89
C ALA A 13 20.98 27.44 6.48
N SER A 14 21.18 26.62 5.44
CA SER A 14 21.16 27.08 4.05
C SER A 14 19.91 26.68 3.27
N GLN A 15 19.08 25.78 3.80
CA GLN A 15 17.94 25.17 3.11
C GLN A 15 18.32 24.33 1.87
N ASP A 16 19.62 24.07 1.65
CA ASP A 16 20.07 23.21 0.57
C ASP A 16 19.63 21.76 0.77
N VAL A 17 19.23 21.12 -0.32
CA VAL A 17 18.95 19.68 -0.35
C VAL A 17 20.28 18.93 -0.35
N LEU A 18 20.60 18.30 0.78
CA LEU A 18 21.80 17.49 0.96
C LEU A 18 21.59 16.05 0.47
N LEU A 19 20.36 15.55 0.64
CA LEU A 19 19.91 14.28 0.12
C LEU A 19 18.49 14.46 -0.45
N PRO A 20 18.29 14.35 -1.78
CA PRO A 20 16.94 14.35 -2.34
C PRO A 20 16.16 13.14 -1.84
N SER A 21 14.83 13.18 -1.94
CA SER A 21 13.98 12.06 -1.52
C SER A 21 14.41 10.76 -2.19
N GLN A 22 14.70 9.74 -1.40
CA GLN A 22 15.06 8.40 -1.86
C GLN A 22 14.30 7.34 -1.09
N THR A 23 13.83 6.33 -1.81
CA THR A 23 13.25 5.12 -1.23
C THR A 23 14.36 4.19 -0.79
N LEU A 24 14.43 3.88 0.50
CA LEU A 24 15.49 3.10 1.12
C LEU A 24 14.91 1.89 1.86
N ARG A 25 15.65 0.78 1.86
CA ARG A 25 15.24 -0.43 2.60
C ARG A 25 15.46 -0.27 4.10
N LEU A 26 14.48 -0.66 4.89
CA LEU A 26 14.56 -0.67 6.35
C LEU A 26 15.45 -1.83 6.84
N PRO A 27 16.12 -1.70 8.01
CA PRO A 27 16.21 -0.48 8.82
C PRO A 27 17.07 0.59 8.15
N VAL A 28 16.71 1.86 8.35
CA VAL A 28 17.50 3.00 7.88
C VAL A 28 18.18 3.67 9.06
N GLU A 29 19.46 3.98 8.91
CA GLU A 29 20.27 4.70 9.90
C GLU A 29 20.82 5.99 9.31
N VAL A 30 20.59 7.11 10.00
CA VAL A 30 21.24 8.39 9.72
C VAL A 30 22.36 8.61 10.74
N GLY A 31 23.53 8.98 10.26
CA GLY A 31 24.69 9.24 11.10
C GLY A 31 25.86 9.78 10.29
N ARG A 32 27.07 9.58 10.79
CA ARG A 32 28.30 9.96 10.08
C ARG A 32 29.33 8.84 10.06
N PHE A 33 30.27 8.97 9.14
CA PHE A 33 31.54 8.27 9.23
C PHE A 33 32.44 8.90 10.29
N GLY A 34 33.08 8.05 11.09
CA GLY A 34 33.86 8.46 12.26
C GLY A 34 35.12 9.26 11.91
N ALA A 35 35.81 8.86 10.84
CA ALA A 35 37.10 9.43 10.44
C ALA A 35 36.97 10.78 9.73
N ASP A 36 36.01 10.89 8.81
CA ASP A 36 35.97 12.01 7.85
C ASP A 36 34.83 13.01 8.14
N ASN A 37 34.04 12.75 9.18
CA ASN A 37 32.83 13.53 9.52
C ASN A 37 31.84 13.67 8.36
N THR A 38 31.85 12.72 7.43
CA THR A 38 30.94 12.65 6.30
C THR A 38 29.59 12.10 6.75
N GLY A 39 28.52 12.85 6.47
CA GLY A 39 27.15 12.43 6.74
C GLY A 39 26.77 11.24 5.86
N ARG A 40 26.12 10.25 6.47
CA ARG A 40 25.69 9.02 5.79
C ARG A 40 24.27 8.62 6.16
N VAL A 41 23.63 7.97 5.21
CA VAL A 41 22.45 7.15 5.42
C VAL A 41 22.81 5.71 5.06
N SER A 42 22.51 4.76 5.92
CA SER A 42 22.69 3.32 5.67
C SER A 42 21.35 2.62 5.68
N ALA A 43 21.11 1.77 4.68
CA ALA A 43 19.87 1.02 4.53
C ALA A 43 20.07 -0.47 4.85
N GLY A 44 18.97 -1.18 5.08
CA GLY A 44 18.96 -2.59 5.52
C GLY A 44 19.47 -3.59 4.49
N ASP A 45 19.56 -3.19 3.22
CA ASP A 45 20.20 -3.96 2.14
C ASP A 45 21.72 -3.72 2.03
N GLY A 46 22.29 -2.91 2.92
CA GLY A 46 23.70 -2.54 2.90
C GLY A 46 24.01 -1.34 2.02
N GLN A 47 23.02 -0.72 1.37
CA GLN A 47 23.24 0.52 0.63
C GLN A 47 23.70 1.63 1.59
N ILE A 48 24.69 2.41 1.16
CA ILE A 48 25.19 3.57 1.90
C ILE A 48 25.16 4.78 0.96
N VAL A 49 24.52 5.86 1.41
CA VAL A 49 24.46 7.13 0.69
C VAL A 49 25.14 8.21 1.52
N GLN A 50 26.08 8.93 0.93
CA GLN A 50 26.76 10.05 1.57
C GLN A 50 26.06 11.36 1.17
N PHE A 51 25.91 12.29 2.11
CA PHE A 51 25.23 13.58 1.88
C PHE A 51 26.09 14.81 2.19
N GLY A 52 27.41 14.62 2.29
CA GLY A 52 28.39 15.71 2.39
C GLY A 52 29.32 15.58 3.60
N ALA A 53 30.30 16.49 3.67
CA ALA A 53 31.30 16.56 4.74
C ALA A 53 30.95 17.63 5.79
N GLY A 54 31.70 17.66 6.90
CA GLY A 54 31.58 18.72 7.91
C GLY A 54 30.57 18.45 9.03
N PHE A 55 30.03 17.24 9.14
CA PHE A 55 29.03 16.87 10.14
C PHE A 55 29.66 16.36 11.44
N GLY A 56 30.69 17.03 11.96
CA GLY A 56 31.45 16.56 13.14
C GLY A 56 30.61 16.39 14.42
N THR A 57 29.52 17.16 14.53
CA THR A 57 28.55 17.12 15.64
C THR A 57 27.48 16.05 15.47
N LEU A 58 27.31 15.48 14.28
CA LEU A 58 26.42 14.35 14.06
C LEU A 58 27.01 13.11 14.76
N SER A 59 26.17 12.25 15.31
CA SER A 59 26.64 11.01 15.96
C SER A 59 26.95 9.96 14.89
N ARG A 60 27.85 9.01 15.16
CA ARG A 60 28.16 7.92 14.19
C ARG A 60 26.90 7.14 13.80
N GLN A 61 26.05 6.90 14.78
CA GLN A 61 24.67 6.45 14.66
C GLN A 61 23.84 7.47 15.42
N HIS A 62 22.99 8.22 14.73
CA HIS A 62 22.35 9.40 15.28
C HIS A 62 20.83 9.25 15.35
N MET A 63 20.24 8.69 14.30
CA MET A 63 18.82 8.38 14.25
C MET A 63 18.62 7.08 13.48
N THR A 64 17.66 6.26 13.89
CA THR A 64 17.27 5.05 13.15
C THR A 64 15.77 5.06 12.86
N VAL A 65 15.40 4.50 11.71
CA VAL A 65 14.03 4.24 11.31
C VAL A 65 13.88 2.74 11.13
N THR A 66 12.94 2.15 11.87
CA THR A 66 12.62 0.72 11.83
C THR A 66 11.14 0.53 11.60
N GLN A 67 10.72 -0.67 11.20
CA GLN A 67 9.31 -1.04 11.10
C GLN A 67 8.89 -1.88 12.30
N ALA A 68 7.74 -1.53 12.88
CA ALA A 68 7.07 -2.36 13.87
C ALA A 68 6.20 -3.44 13.19
N PRO A 69 5.81 -4.51 13.91
CA PRO A 69 5.03 -5.62 13.34
C PRO A 69 3.70 -5.23 12.67
N ASP A 70 3.09 -4.14 13.12
CA ASP A 70 1.83 -3.59 12.56
C ASP A 70 2.05 -2.70 11.32
N GLY A 71 3.29 -2.58 10.84
CA GLY A 71 3.67 -1.77 9.68
C GLY A 71 3.93 -0.29 10.01
N ALA A 72 3.73 0.16 11.24
CA ALA A 72 4.10 1.50 11.66
C ALA A 72 5.63 1.68 11.64
N LEU A 73 6.10 2.88 11.31
CA LEU A 73 7.51 3.21 11.45
C LEU A 73 7.80 3.68 12.87
N VAL A 74 8.97 3.32 13.37
CA VAL A 74 9.50 3.77 14.65
C VAL A 74 10.82 4.49 14.37
N VAL A 75 10.80 5.81 14.59
CA VAL A 75 11.98 6.67 14.54
C VAL A 75 12.55 6.75 15.94
N THR A 76 13.83 6.45 16.09
CA THR A 76 14.54 6.44 17.39
C THR A 76 15.70 7.41 17.36
N ASP A 77 15.79 8.25 18.39
CA ASP A 77 16.95 9.10 18.64
C ASP A 77 18.06 8.28 19.32
N LEU A 78 19.21 8.16 18.68
CA LEU A 78 20.40 7.49 19.25
C LEU A 78 21.54 8.48 19.52
N SER A 79 21.27 9.76 19.28
CA SER A 79 22.25 10.82 19.32
C SER A 79 22.64 11.22 20.76
N SER A 80 23.76 11.94 20.85
CA SER A 80 24.22 12.56 22.10
C SER A 80 23.70 13.99 22.30
N ASN A 81 23.06 14.58 21.29
CA ASN A 81 22.69 15.99 21.21
C ASN A 81 21.23 16.23 20.83
N GLY A 82 20.45 15.15 20.73
CA GLY A 82 19.01 15.19 20.62
C GLY A 82 18.51 15.26 19.18
N VAL A 83 17.40 14.58 18.95
CA VAL A 83 16.54 14.74 17.78
C VAL A 83 15.23 15.36 18.23
N VAL A 84 14.73 16.32 17.45
CA VAL A 84 13.46 17.01 17.70
C VAL A 84 12.48 16.67 16.61
N GLN A 85 11.30 16.17 16.96
CA GLN A 85 10.19 16.04 16.00
C GLN A 85 9.49 17.38 15.84
N ILE A 86 9.34 17.82 14.60
CA ILE A 86 8.57 19.00 14.23
C ILE A 86 7.15 18.55 13.85
N SER A 87 6.15 19.14 14.50
CA SER A 87 4.73 18.89 14.24
C SER A 87 3.98 20.22 14.11
N GLN A 88 2.73 20.16 13.64
CA GLN A 88 1.85 21.34 13.61
C GLN A 88 1.57 21.92 15.01
N THR A 89 1.62 21.07 16.04
CA THR A 89 1.40 21.46 17.45
C THR A 89 2.66 21.98 18.14
N GLY A 90 3.80 21.96 17.46
CA GLY A 90 5.09 22.42 17.99
C GLY A 90 6.21 21.38 17.84
N ALA A 91 7.35 21.71 18.45
CA ALA A 91 8.56 20.91 18.42
C ALA A 91 8.69 20.08 19.71
N VAL A 92 8.91 18.77 19.58
CA VAL A 92 9.05 17.84 20.72
C VAL A 92 10.42 17.17 20.66
N SER A 93 11.22 17.34 21.70
CA SER A 93 12.51 16.65 21.81
C SER A 93 12.30 15.19 22.20
N LEU A 94 12.94 14.26 21.49
CA LEU A 94 12.85 12.82 21.77
C LEU A 94 13.75 12.44 22.95
N GLY A 95 14.98 12.96 22.98
CA GLY A 95 16.03 12.52 23.88
C GLY A 95 16.59 11.14 23.51
N ARG A 96 17.79 10.82 23.98
CA ARG A 96 18.48 9.57 23.64
C ARG A 96 17.67 8.34 24.06
N GLY A 97 17.40 7.45 23.11
CA GLY A 97 16.52 6.29 23.26
C GLY A 97 15.03 6.60 23.11
N GLY A 98 14.66 7.88 23.02
CA GLY A 98 13.31 8.32 22.76
C GLY A 98 12.85 7.92 21.36
N THR A 99 11.57 7.57 21.25
CA THR A 99 10.99 7.06 20.02
C THR A 99 9.75 7.84 19.61
N VAL A 100 9.59 8.04 18.32
CA VAL A 100 8.35 8.50 17.70
C VAL A 100 7.79 7.38 16.84
N ARG A 101 6.52 7.09 17.03
CA ARG A 101 5.78 6.12 16.20
C ARG A 101 5.01 6.88 15.12
N MET A 102 5.14 6.42 13.89
CA MET A 102 4.49 7.00 12.72
C MET A 102 3.56 5.98 12.08
N ALA A 103 2.30 6.35 11.90
CA ALA A 103 1.33 5.52 11.20
C ALA A 103 1.73 5.34 9.72
N PRO A 104 1.30 4.25 9.05
CA PRO A 104 1.48 4.10 7.61
C PRO A 104 0.96 5.32 6.83
N GLY A 105 1.71 5.77 5.82
CA GLY A 105 1.40 6.97 5.04
C GLY A 105 1.65 8.31 5.72
N ALA A 106 2.07 8.34 7.00
CA ALA A 106 2.39 9.57 7.69
C ALA A 106 3.75 10.14 7.24
N MET A 107 3.85 11.47 7.23
CA MET A 107 5.10 12.19 7.05
C MET A 107 5.53 12.80 8.39
N GLY A 108 6.78 12.54 8.78
CA GLY A 108 7.41 13.08 9.98
C GLY A 108 8.61 13.93 9.61
N VAL A 109 8.72 15.10 10.23
CA VAL A 109 9.87 16.00 10.06
C VAL A 109 10.65 16.01 11.36
N PHE A 110 11.96 15.80 11.27
CA PHE A 110 12.87 15.74 12.40
C PHE A 110 14.02 16.72 12.18
N GLU A 111 14.38 17.46 13.22
CA GLU A 111 15.52 18.37 13.19
C GLU A 111 16.59 17.93 14.19
N THR A 112 17.84 18.07 13.78
CA THR A 112 19.00 17.80 14.62
C THR A 112 20.26 18.39 14.01
N VAL A 113 21.15 18.97 14.82
CA VAL A 113 22.50 19.43 14.42
C VAL A 113 22.58 20.14 13.05
N GLY A 114 21.63 21.03 12.77
CA GLY A 114 21.58 21.78 11.51
C GLY A 114 21.07 20.97 10.31
N LEU A 115 20.50 19.80 10.52
CA LEU A 115 19.82 18.96 9.54
C LEU A 115 18.31 18.95 9.80
N ARG A 116 17.54 18.98 8.72
CA ARG A 116 16.13 18.64 8.69
C ARG A 116 15.98 17.34 7.91
N VAL A 117 15.53 16.30 8.57
CA VAL A 117 15.28 14.97 8.00
C VAL A 117 13.78 14.77 7.86
N THR A 118 13.32 14.53 6.64
CA THR A 118 11.93 14.18 6.38
C THR A 118 11.85 12.68 6.17
N VAL A 119 10.99 12.02 6.94
CA VAL A 119 10.70 10.60 6.85
C VAL A 119 9.26 10.47 6.39
N THR A 120 9.02 9.74 5.31
CA THR A 120 7.66 9.44 4.85
C THR A 120 7.43 7.95 4.94
N ALA A 121 6.50 7.56 5.81
CA ALA A 121 6.06 6.19 5.91
C ALA A 121 5.34 5.81 4.61
N PRO A 122 5.62 4.64 4.03
CA PRO A 122 4.94 4.19 2.83
C PRO A 122 3.42 4.17 3.11
N LYS A 123 2.63 4.69 2.16
CA LYS A 123 1.17 4.61 2.24
C LYS A 123 0.76 3.14 2.13
N VAL A 124 0.50 2.51 3.27
CA VAL A 124 -0.24 1.25 3.30
C VAL A 124 -1.71 1.66 3.33
N ALA A 125 -2.45 1.34 2.27
CA ALA A 125 -3.90 1.46 2.29
C ALA A 125 -4.45 0.41 3.28
N GLN A 126 -4.56 0.76 4.55
CA GLN A 126 -5.30 -0.03 5.53
C GLN A 126 -6.78 0.36 5.42
N VAL A 127 -7.61 -0.58 4.95
CA VAL A 127 -9.06 -0.45 5.02
C VAL A 127 -9.48 -1.04 6.36
N THR A 128 -9.64 -0.19 7.38
CA THR A 128 -9.95 -0.59 8.76
C THR A 128 -11.46 -0.68 9.05
N THR A 129 -12.32 -0.38 8.07
CA THR A 129 -13.77 -0.50 8.22
C THR A 129 -14.36 -1.33 7.10
N ILE A 130 -14.56 -2.62 7.39
CA ILE A 130 -15.22 -3.58 6.51
C ILE A 130 -16.74 -3.38 6.69
N GLY A 131 -17.43 -3.02 5.61
CA GLY A 131 -18.87 -2.76 5.64
C GLY A 131 -19.40 -2.01 4.41
N GLN A 132 -18.53 -1.38 3.63
CA GLN A 132 -18.88 -0.86 2.31
C GLN A 132 -18.23 -1.71 1.21
N PRO A 133 -18.97 -2.03 0.14
CA PRO A 133 -18.41 -2.75 -0.99
C PRO A 133 -17.26 -1.97 -1.62
N LEU A 134 -16.14 -2.66 -1.90
CA LEU A 134 -14.98 -2.09 -2.57
C LEU A 134 -15.22 -2.10 -4.09
N HIS A 135 -15.18 -0.90 -4.69
CA HIS A 135 -15.30 -0.70 -6.12
C HIS A 135 -13.90 -0.54 -6.73
N LEU A 136 -13.49 -1.51 -7.55
CA LEU A 136 -12.34 -1.34 -8.44
C LEU A 136 -12.87 -0.87 -9.80
N VAL A 137 -12.40 0.30 -10.22
CA VAL A 137 -12.84 0.97 -11.46
C VAL A 137 -11.70 0.97 -12.47
N TYR A 138 -11.84 0.40 -13.67
CA TYR A 138 -10.79 0.32 -14.70
C TYR A 138 -11.18 0.91 -16.08
N ASP A 139 -10.23 1.49 -16.82
CA ASP A 139 -10.42 2.07 -18.15
C ASP A 139 -10.01 1.06 -19.23
N SER A 140 -11.01 0.55 -19.99
CA SER A 140 -10.83 -0.55 -20.94
C SER A 140 -10.38 -0.14 -22.35
N ALA A 141 -10.68 1.06 -22.84
CA ALA A 141 -10.49 1.39 -24.26
C ALA A 141 -9.25 2.23 -24.57
N SER A 142 -8.37 2.57 -23.62
CA SER A 142 -7.15 3.31 -23.99
C SER A 142 -5.85 2.93 -23.29
N THR A 143 -5.85 2.33 -22.09
CA THR A 143 -4.58 2.10 -21.35
C THR A 143 -4.56 0.95 -20.34
N GLY A 144 -5.67 0.27 -20.04
CA GLY A 144 -5.72 -0.75 -18.97
C GLY A 144 -5.54 -0.18 -17.55
N ARG A 145 -5.73 1.13 -17.36
CA ARG A 145 -5.48 1.83 -16.09
C ARG A 145 -6.71 1.87 -15.19
N LEU A 146 -6.55 1.57 -13.90
CA LEU A 146 -7.61 1.72 -12.88
C LEU A 146 -7.71 3.17 -12.36
N LYS A 147 -8.94 3.71 -12.23
CA LYS A 147 -9.22 5.11 -11.84
C LYS A 147 -9.61 5.32 -10.37
N ALA A 148 -10.30 4.38 -9.72
CA ALA A 148 -10.74 4.54 -8.32
C ALA A 148 -9.72 4.00 -7.29
N LEU A 149 -8.83 3.11 -7.73
CA LEU A 149 -7.57 2.78 -7.08
C LEU A 149 -6.55 2.82 -8.21
N ASP A 150 -5.75 3.89 -8.30
CA ASP A 150 -4.68 3.99 -9.30
C ASP A 150 -3.73 2.79 -9.14
N LEU A 151 -3.92 1.77 -9.99
CA LEU A 151 -3.19 0.51 -9.98
C LEU A 151 -2.19 0.44 -11.13
N ASP A 152 -1.79 1.57 -11.71
CA ASP A 152 -0.75 1.55 -12.73
C ASP A 152 0.54 0.97 -12.14
N GLY A 153 0.89 -0.25 -12.56
CA GLY A 153 1.97 -1.02 -11.97
C GLY A 153 1.74 -1.42 -10.50
N VAL A 154 0.50 -1.57 -10.03
CA VAL A 154 0.19 -2.02 -8.65
C VAL A 154 -0.84 -3.13 -8.67
N SER A 155 -0.59 -4.18 -7.91
CA SER A 155 -1.53 -5.26 -7.59
C SER A 155 -2.04 -5.14 -6.16
N ILE A 156 -3.25 -5.65 -5.92
CA ILE A 156 -3.90 -5.70 -4.62
C ILE A 156 -3.93 -7.15 -4.16
N ALA A 157 -3.28 -7.42 -3.04
CA ALA A 157 -3.40 -8.68 -2.34
C ALA A 157 -4.47 -8.57 -1.26
N LEU A 158 -5.35 -9.55 -1.20
CA LEU A 158 -6.17 -9.81 -0.02
C LEU A 158 -5.50 -10.92 0.78
N VAL A 159 -5.10 -10.62 2.02
CA VAL A 159 -4.31 -11.49 2.88
C VAL A 159 -5.12 -11.87 4.10
N ALA A 160 -5.12 -13.15 4.46
CA ALA A 160 -5.76 -13.62 5.67
C ALA A 160 -4.86 -13.37 6.90
N GLU A 161 -5.41 -12.73 7.92
CA GLU A 161 -4.82 -12.60 9.26
C GLU A 161 -5.81 -13.14 10.30
N GLY A 162 -5.72 -14.46 10.54
CA GLY A 162 -6.74 -15.17 11.32
C GLY A 162 -8.12 -15.10 10.65
N ALA A 163 -9.09 -14.52 11.35
CA ALA A 163 -10.44 -14.32 10.84
C ALA A 163 -10.56 -13.10 9.90
N GLU A 164 -9.61 -12.17 9.97
CA GLU A 164 -9.65 -10.93 9.20
C GLU A 164 -9.05 -11.10 7.80
N VAL A 165 -9.48 -10.23 6.89
CA VAL A 165 -8.93 -10.12 5.53
C VAL A 165 -8.39 -8.71 5.36
N LEU A 166 -7.09 -8.58 5.19
CA LEU A 166 -6.41 -7.31 4.98
C LEU A 166 -6.12 -7.09 3.50
N MET A 167 -6.37 -5.89 3.04
CA MET A 167 -5.94 -5.44 1.71
C MET A 167 -4.51 -4.90 1.78
N ARG A 168 -3.62 -5.38 0.90
CA ARG A 168 -2.24 -4.91 0.77
C ARG A 168 -1.96 -4.55 -0.69
N ARG A 169 -1.49 -3.32 -0.92
CA ARG A 169 -0.98 -2.92 -2.23
C ARG A 169 0.43 -3.47 -2.45
N ARG A 170 0.73 -3.91 -3.67
CA ARG A 170 2.00 -4.51 -4.07
C ARG A 170 2.41 -3.94 -5.42
N PRO A 171 3.65 -3.46 -5.61
CA PRO A 171 4.08 -3.02 -6.92
C PRO A 171 4.19 -4.20 -7.89
N GLY A 172 4.02 -3.91 -9.17
CA GLY A 172 4.19 -4.83 -10.29
C GLY A 172 2.94 -5.63 -10.66
N ILE A 173 3.14 -6.50 -11.64
CA ILE A 173 2.14 -7.44 -12.17
C ILE A 173 1.70 -8.45 -11.10
N ALA A 174 0.45 -8.90 -11.17
CA ALA A 174 -0.19 -9.72 -10.14
C ALA A 174 0.61 -10.99 -9.81
N ARG A 175 1.14 -11.67 -10.83
CA ARG A 175 1.88 -12.93 -10.64
C ARG A 175 3.20 -12.72 -9.89
N ALA A 176 3.97 -11.70 -10.25
CA ALA A 176 5.22 -11.37 -9.55
C ALA A 176 4.93 -10.89 -8.12
N ALA A 177 3.93 -10.02 -7.96
CA ALA A 177 3.50 -9.52 -6.65
C ALA A 177 3.08 -10.66 -5.71
N LEU A 178 2.38 -11.68 -6.23
CA LEU A 178 1.97 -12.86 -5.46
C LEU A 178 3.16 -13.70 -5.01
N GLN A 179 4.15 -13.91 -5.88
CA GLN A 179 5.38 -14.63 -5.52
C GLN A 179 6.16 -13.92 -4.42
N THR A 180 6.35 -12.61 -4.53
CA THR A 180 7.02 -11.82 -3.49
C THR A 180 6.24 -11.84 -2.17
N LEU A 181 4.91 -11.81 -2.23
CA LEU A 181 4.09 -11.89 -1.02
C LEU A 181 4.19 -13.26 -0.33
N ARG A 182 4.32 -14.34 -1.11
CA ARG A 182 4.53 -15.69 -0.58
C ARG A 182 5.90 -15.85 0.08
N SER A 183 6.95 -15.24 -0.49
CA SER A 183 8.28 -15.28 0.13
C SER A 183 8.35 -14.51 1.46
N GLU A 184 7.43 -13.55 1.68
CA GLU A 184 7.23 -12.88 2.96
C GLU A 184 6.43 -13.72 3.98
N GLY A 185 5.99 -14.94 3.62
CA GLY A 185 5.21 -15.83 4.50
C GLY A 185 3.75 -15.41 4.67
N ALA A 186 3.25 -14.47 3.88
CA ALA A 186 1.86 -14.00 3.98
C ALA A 186 0.89 -14.97 3.28
N ARG A 187 -0.23 -15.27 3.93
CA ARG A 187 -1.31 -16.09 3.36
C ARG A 187 -2.22 -15.25 2.48
N CYS A 188 -1.89 -15.11 1.21
CA CYS A 188 -2.74 -14.46 0.23
C CYS A 188 -3.96 -15.33 -0.09
N LEU A 189 -5.16 -14.75 -0.05
CA LEU A 189 -6.41 -15.38 -0.50
C LEU A 189 -6.61 -15.18 -2.00
N VAL A 190 -6.44 -13.94 -2.47
CA VAL A 190 -6.50 -13.58 -3.90
C VAL A 190 -5.62 -12.36 -4.16
N MET A 191 -4.98 -12.35 -5.33
CA MET A 191 -4.26 -11.21 -5.88
C MET A 191 -5.02 -10.66 -7.07
N VAL A 192 -5.36 -9.37 -7.09
CA VAL A 192 -6.01 -8.69 -8.22
C VAL A 192 -5.11 -7.58 -8.72
N GLY A 193 -4.73 -7.59 -10.00
CA GLY A 193 -3.86 -6.56 -10.55
C GLY A 193 -3.56 -6.74 -12.02
N PRO A 194 -2.60 -5.98 -12.58
CA PRO A 194 -2.21 -6.06 -13.97
C PRO A 194 -1.69 -7.46 -14.35
N ASP A 195 -2.11 -7.95 -15.51
CA ASP A 195 -1.63 -9.21 -16.08
C ASP A 195 -0.29 -9.05 -16.85
N GLY A 196 0.09 -7.82 -17.17
CA GLY A 196 1.28 -7.47 -17.98
C GLY A 196 1.02 -7.35 -19.48
N ALA A 197 -0.19 -7.69 -19.94
CA ALA A 197 -0.67 -7.55 -21.33
C ALA A 197 -1.66 -6.38 -21.50
N GLY A 198 -1.90 -5.60 -20.44
CA GLY A 198 -2.83 -4.47 -20.45
C GLY A 198 -4.23 -4.82 -19.92
N GLY A 199 -4.42 -6.04 -19.41
CA GLY A 199 -5.63 -6.48 -18.73
C GLY A 199 -5.47 -6.58 -17.21
N ILE A 200 -6.56 -6.92 -16.54
CA ILE A 200 -6.60 -7.21 -15.10
C ILE A 200 -6.85 -8.70 -14.90
N VAL A 201 -6.17 -9.28 -13.92
CA VAL A 201 -6.31 -10.69 -13.55
C VAL A 201 -6.54 -10.81 -12.05
N ALA A 202 -7.38 -11.76 -11.65
CA ALA A 202 -7.43 -12.27 -10.29
C ALA A 202 -6.73 -13.63 -10.24
N ILE A 203 -5.82 -13.80 -9.29
CA ILE A 203 -5.08 -15.04 -9.07
C ILE A 203 -5.43 -15.60 -7.70
N GLY A 204 -5.91 -16.84 -7.66
CA GLY A 204 -6.19 -17.55 -6.42
C GLY A 204 -4.91 -17.73 -5.60
N GLY A 205 -4.88 -17.18 -4.40
CA GLY A 205 -3.74 -17.29 -3.49
C GLY A 205 -3.83 -18.53 -2.59
N ALA A 206 -5.04 -18.81 -2.11
CA ALA A 206 -5.40 -19.97 -1.29
C ALA A 206 -6.78 -20.49 -1.74
N GLY A 207 -6.88 -21.80 -1.96
CA GLY A 207 -8.11 -22.43 -2.46
C GLY A 207 -9.19 -22.49 -1.38
N GLY A 208 -10.45 -22.58 -1.81
CA GLY A 208 -11.58 -22.87 -0.93
C GLY A 208 -12.20 -21.68 -0.18
N GLU A 209 -11.66 -20.46 -0.33
CA GLU A 209 -12.16 -19.27 0.37
C GLU A 209 -12.56 -18.10 -0.56
N VAL A 210 -12.20 -18.19 -1.84
CA VAL A 210 -12.42 -17.15 -2.82
C VAL A 210 -13.22 -17.70 -3.99
N SER A 211 -14.23 -16.94 -4.41
CA SER A 211 -14.96 -17.25 -5.65
C SER A 211 -14.96 -16.06 -6.61
N HIS A 212 -14.78 -16.33 -7.90
CA HIS A 212 -15.00 -15.39 -9.00
C HIS A 212 -16.35 -15.69 -9.61
N ASN A 213 -17.26 -14.71 -9.63
CA ASN A 213 -18.61 -14.87 -10.20
C ASN A 213 -19.32 -16.14 -9.70
N ARG A 214 -19.21 -16.45 -8.40
CA ARG A 214 -19.73 -17.64 -7.70
C ARG A 214 -19.02 -18.96 -7.98
N ARG A 215 -18.01 -18.98 -8.85
CA ARG A 215 -17.17 -20.16 -9.07
C ARG A 215 -15.95 -20.07 -8.16
N MET A 216 -15.70 -21.12 -7.39
CA MET A 216 -14.49 -21.19 -6.55
C MET A 216 -13.24 -21.09 -7.41
N LEU A 217 -12.30 -20.28 -6.95
CA LEU A 217 -10.96 -20.19 -7.54
C LEU A 217 -10.05 -21.24 -6.90
N GLU A 218 -9.33 -21.96 -7.75
CA GLU A 218 -8.27 -22.86 -7.32
C GLU A 218 -6.99 -22.09 -6.97
N VAL A 219 -6.10 -22.73 -6.21
CA VAL A 219 -4.77 -22.16 -5.92
C VAL A 219 -4.01 -21.95 -7.23
N ASP A 220 -3.43 -20.76 -7.40
CA ASP A 220 -2.69 -20.32 -8.59
C ASP A 220 -3.51 -20.23 -9.89
N GLU A 221 -4.82 -20.45 -9.82
CA GLU A 221 -5.70 -20.20 -10.93
C GLU A 221 -5.74 -18.70 -11.22
N ALA A 222 -5.44 -18.33 -12.47
CA ALA A 222 -5.49 -16.96 -12.94
C ALA A 222 -6.71 -16.79 -13.84
N VAL A 223 -7.62 -15.90 -13.45
CA VAL A 223 -8.82 -15.56 -14.22
C VAL A 223 -8.74 -14.10 -14.69
N PRO A 224 -8.95 -13.81 -15.98
CA PRO A 224 -9.10 -12.44 -16.44
C PRO A 224 -10.33 -11.81 -15.79
N MET A 225 -10.25 -10.52 -15.48
CA MET A 225 -11.30 -9.77 -14.81
C MET A 225 -11.90 -8.74 -15.75
N ASP A 226 -13.20 -8.85 -15.98
CA ASP A 226 -13.95 -7.96 -16.86
C ASP A 226 -14.94 -7.07 -16.09
N HIS A 227 -15.54 -6.12 -16.79
CA HIS A 227 -16.58 -5.26 -16.26
C HIS A 227 -17.73 -6.12 -15.69
N LEU A 228 -18.14 -5.79 -14.47
CA LEU A 228 -19.20 -6.46 -13.70
C LEU A 228 -18.80 -7.80 -13.09
N ASP A 229 -17.53 -8.18 -13.18
CA ASP A 229 -17.04 -9.31 -12.42
C ASP A 229 -16.99 -9.01 -10.93
N THR A 230 -17.17 -10.06 -10.15
CA THR A 230 -17.03 -9.98 -8.70
C THR A 230 -16.13 -11.07 -8.17
N VAL A 231 -15.43 -10.73 -7.09
CA VAL A 231 -14.68 -11.68 -6.28
C VAL A 231 -15.31 -11.68 -4.88
N ASP A 232 -15.86 -12.82 -4.45
CA ASP A 232 -16.34 -13.02 -3.09
C ASP A 232 -15.23 -13.66 -2.25
N ILE A 233 -14.94 -13.07 -1.10
CA ILE A 233 -13.98 -13.56 -0.11
C ILE A 233 -14.69 -13.57 1.25
N ARG A 234 -14.95 -14.76 1.81
CA ARG A 234 -15.62 -14.90 3.12
C ARG A 234 -16.91 -14.07 3.25
N GLY A 235 -17.69 -13.94 2.17
CA GLY A 235 -18.94 -13.18 2.14
C GLY A 235 -18.77 -11.69 1.84
N GLN A 236 -17.53 -11.21 1.62
CA GLN A 236 -17.22 -9.85 1.19
C GLN A 236 -17.03 -9.80 -0.33
N LEU A 237 -17.68 -8.84 -0.98
CA LEU A 237 -17.62 -8.70 -2.44
C LEU A 237 -16.71 -7.55 -2.86
N LEU A 238 -15.70 -7.91 -3.64
CA LEU A 238 -14.93 -7.00 -4.48
C LEU A 238 -15.60 -6.92 -5.84
N ARG A 239 -15.88 -5.72 -6.34
CA ARG A 239 -16.57 -5.51 -7.61
C ARG A 239 -15.67 -4.80 -8.61
N ILE A 240 -15.61 -5.35 -9.82
CA ILE A 240 -14.87 -4.77 -10.93
C ILE A 240 -15.86 -3.99 -11.81
N MET A 241 -15.61 -2.71 -12.02
CA MET A 241 -16.39 -1.84 -12.89
C MET A 241 -15.48 -1.18 -13.91
N SER A 242 -15.92 -1.05 -15.16
CA SER A 242 -15.22 -0.22 -16.12
C SER A 242 -15.63 1.24 -15.92
N ALA A 243 -14.70 2.18 -16.10
CA ALA A 243 -14.97 3.62 -16.11
C ALA A 243 -15.77 4.05 -17.35
N GLU A 244 -15.72 3.27 -18.42
CA GLU A 244 -16.38 3.57 -19.70
C GLU A 244 -17.83 3.11 -19.68
N ASP A 245 -18.05 1.85 -19.25
CA ASP A 245 -19.40 1.29 -19.14
C ASP A 245 -20.13 1.81 -17.90
N GLY A 246 -19.36 2.11 -16.84
CA GLY A 246 -19.68 3.03 -15.76
C GLY A 246 -20.90 2.70 -14.90
N LYS A 247 -21.64 1.61 -15.16
CA LYS A 247 -22.94 1.34 -14.56
C LYS A 247 -23.16 -0.15 -14.30
N GLY A 248 -23.51 -0.48 -13.07
CA GLY A 248 -23.86 -1.85 -12.69
C GLY A 248 -25.01 -1.88 -11.71
N LEU A 249 -25.72 -3.01 -11.66
CA LEU A 249 -26.81 -3.25 -10.73
C LEU A 249 -26.53 -4.52 -9.93
N SER A 250 -26.45 -4.40 -8.61
CA SER A 250 -26.27 -5.58 -7.76
C SER A 250 -27.58 -6.32 -7.60
N CYS A 251 -27.51 -7.64 -7.73
CA CYS A 251 -28.63 -8.52 -7.43
C CYS A 251 -29.07 -8.34 -5.97
N THR A 252 -30.38 -8.26 -5.76
CA THR A 252 -31.02 -8.12 -4.44
C THR A 252 -31.05 -9.42 -3.64
N ASN A 253 -30.85 -10.57 -4.29
CA ASN A 253 -30.76 -11.86 -3.59
C ASN A 253 -29.50 -11.88 -2.71
N PRO A 254 -29.63 -11.99 -1.37
CA PRO A 254 -28.49 -11.97 -0.44
C PRO A 254 -27.47 -13.10 -0.67
N ALA A 255 -27.91 -14.23 -1.23
CA ALA A 255 -27.02 -15.34 -1.58
C ALA A 255 -26.30 -15.15 -2.91
N CYS A 256 -26.76 -14.22 -3.76
CA CYS A 256 -26.16 -13.93 -5.05
C CYS A 256 -25.29 -12.68 -5.00
N ARG A 257 -25.90 -11.51 -4.75
CA ARG A 257 -25.25 -10.17 -4.63
C ARG A 257 -24.30 -9.78 -5.78
N GLN A 258 -24.31 -10.55 -6.87
CA GLN A 258 -23.47 -10.37 -8.04
C GLN A 258 -23.82 -9.09 -8.79
N LEU A 259 -22.85 -8.53 -9.51
CA LEU A 259 -23.03 -7.34 -10.32
C LEU A 259 -23.53 -7.72 -11.73
N ASN A 260 -24.52 -6.99 -12.21
CA ASN A 260 -25.19 -7.18 -13.50
C ASN A 260 -25.17 -5.88 -14.29
N PRO A 261 -25.40 -5.93 -15.61
CA PRO A 261 -25.65 -4.72 -16.39
C PRO A 261 -26.81 -3.93 -15.79
N TYR A 262 -26.78 -2.60 -15.95
CA TYR A 262 -27.85 -1.74 -15.45
C TYR A 262 -29.15 -1.90 -16.27
N LEU A 263 -29.91 -2.94 -15.97
CA LEU A 263 -31.17 -3.31 -16.59
C LEU A 263 -32.17 -3.70 -15.49
N PRO A 264 -32.78 -2.74 -14.76
CA PRO A 264 -33.63 -3.02 -13.60
C PRO A 264 -34.90 -3.84 -13.92
N GLY A 265 -35.30 -3.89 -15.19
CA GLY A 265 -36.41 -4.74 -15.66
C GLY A 265 -36.06 -6.22 -15.82
N GLU A 266 -34.77 -6.56 -15.92
CA GLU A 266 -34.27 -7.88 -16.29
C GLU A 266 -34.03 -8.79 -15.08
N ASN A 267 -33.72 -10.05 -15.36
CA ASN A 267 -33.31 -11.03 -14.35
C ASN A 267 -31.80 -11.07 -14.18
N CYS A 268 -31.34 -11.37 -12.97
CA CYS A 268 -29.94 -11.55 -12.66
C CYS A 268 -29.35 -12.71 -13.46
N ARG A 269 -28.26 -12.46 -14.20
CA ARG A 269 -27.58 -13.46 -15.05
C ARG A 269 -27.06 -14.69 -14.29
N TYR A 270 -26.93 -14.58 -12.96
CA TYR A 270 -26.37 -15.62 -12.11
C TYR A 270 -27.37 -16.43 -11.29
N CYS A 271 -28.58 -15.92 -11.08
CA CYS A 271 -29.57 -16.59 -10.21
C CYS A 271 -31.02 -16.44 -10.66
N GLY A 272 -31.31 -15.70 -11.73
CA GLY A 272 -32.66 -15.49 -12.24
C GLY A 272 -33.53 -14.52 -11.43
N GLN A 273 -33.07 -14.03 -10.26
CA GLN A 273 -33.80 -13.04 -9.47
C GLN A 273 -33.98 -11.74 -10.26
N ARG A 274 -35.21 -11.21 -10.31
CA ARG A 274 -35.49 -9.92 -10.94
C ARG A 274 -34.66 -8.82 -10.30
N LEU A 275 -33.99 -8.01 -11.14
CA LEU A 275 -33.01 -7.02 -10.70
C LEU A 275 -33.63 -5.77 -10.08
N GLY A 276 -34.93 -5.50 -10.31
CA GLY A 276 -35.81 -4.60 -9.55
C GLY A 276 -35.13 -3.43 -8.83
N ASP A 277 -35.42 -3.26 -7.54
CA ASP A 277 -34.85 -2.24 -6.65
C ASP A 277 -33.39 -2.55 -6.22
N GLY A 278 -32.60 -3.14 -7.12
CA GLY A 278 -31.19 -3.42 -6.88
C GLY A 278 -30.39 -2.17 -6.57
N THR A 279 -29.31 -2.32 -5.80
CA THR A 279 -28.39 -1.22 -5.55
C THR A 279 -27.62 -0.91 -6.83
N SER A 280 -27.83 0.31 -7.34
CA SER A 280 -27.15 0.83 -8.52
C SER A 280 -25.76 1.34 -8.15
N TYR A 281 -24.78 1.01 -8.99
CA TYR A 281 -23.41 1.45 -8.85
C TYR A 281 -22.98 2.20 -10.09
N TRP A 282 -22.32 3.33 -9.88
CA TRP A 282 -21.92 4.25 -10.94
C TRP A 282 -20.47 4.63 -10.73
N VAL A 283 -19.72 4.66 -11.83
CA VAL A 283 -18.43 5.34 -11.87
C VAL A 283 -18.66 6.72 -12.45
N HIS A 284 -18.34 7.76 -11.68
CA HIS A 284 -18.20 9.10 -12.24
C HIS A 284 -16.77 9.21 -12.78
N SER A 285 -16.66 9.43 -14.09
CA SER A 285 -15.40 9.80 -14.76
C SER A 285 -14.91 11.16 -14.31
#